data_AF-A0A976JFB9-F1
#
_entry.id   AF-A0A976JFB9-F1
#
_cell.length_a   1.000
_cell.length_b   1.000
_cell.length_c   1.000
_cell.angle_alpha   90.00
_cell.angle_beta   90.00
_cell.angle_gamma   90.00
#
_symmetry.space_group_name_H-M   'P 1'
#
loop_
_entity.id
_entity.type
_entity.pdbx_description
1 polymer ?
#
loop_
_entity_poly.entity_id
_entity_poly.type
_entity_poly.pdbx_seq_one_letter_code
_entity_poly.pdbx_strand_id
1 'polypeptide(L)'
;MQRIQAYLVGALLMFGSATWAAIFAQNITSVLLLMAVPSMLCGYVYATALPQYVWGMLLGICVYMMAEYLMYGPVYKVTGLIYGIGYVIAIGFAFTGYAVYRWKCNRQQAGQKKEMKPETRDQKWAEAQ
;
A
#
# COMPACT_ATOMS: atom_id res chain seq x y z
N MET A 1 -15.09 8.56 6.55
CA MET A 1 -14.54 7.55 7.50
C MET A 1 -13.31 6.80 6.95
N GLN A 2 -13.31 6.34 5.70
CA GLN A 2 -12.19 5.56 5.11
C GLN A 2 -10.80 6.23 5.19
N ARG A 3 -10.70 7.56 5.14
CA ARG A 3 -9.41 8.28 5.24
C ARG A 3 -8.74 8.16 6.60
N ILE A 4 -9.52 8.23 7.69
CA ILE A 4 -9.01 8.10 9.06
C ILE A 4 -8.64 6.64 9.34
N GLN A 5 -9.44 5.70 8.84
CA GLN A 5 -9.12 4.27 8.92
C GLN A 5 -7.83 3.93 8.17
N ALA A 6 -7.64 4.43 6.95
CA ALA A 6 -6.41 4.24 6.18
C ALA A 6 -5.19 4.77 6.92
N TYR A 7 -5.32 5.92 7.61
CA TYR A 7 -4.25 6.49 8.41
C TYR A 7 -3.89 5.61 9.62
N LEU A 8 -4.88 5.20 10.41
CA LEU A 8 -4.67 4.33 11.57
C LEU A 8 -4.11 2.97 11.17
N VAL A 9 -4.62 2.38 10.08
CA VAL A 9 -4.14 1.09 9.56
C VAL A 9 -2.71 1.21 9.04
N GLY A 10 -2.37 2.30 8.35
CA GLY A 10 -0.99 2.58 7.94
C GLY A 10 -0.04 2.67 9.13
N ALA A 11 -0.44 3.38 10.19
CA ALA A 11 0.36 3.53 11.39
C ALA A 11 0.56 2.21 12.14
N LEU A 12 -0.53 1.49 12.41
CA LEU A 12 -0.49 0.22 13.12
C LEU A 12 0.28 -0.86 12.36
N LEU A 13 0.08 -0.94 11.03
CA LEU A 13 0.75 -1.93 10.20
C LEU A 13 2.25 -1.65 10.13
N MET A 14 2.66 -0.39 9.90
CA MET A 14 4.09 -0.08 9.83
C MET A 14 4.78 -0.25 11.19
N PHE A 15 4.13 0.16 12.28
CA PHE A 15 4.64 -0.05 13.64
C PHE A 15 4.73 -1.54 13.98
N GLY A 16 3.68 -2.31 13.69
CA GLY A 16 3.62 -3.75 13.94
C GLY A 16 4.64 -4.52 13.12
N SER A 17 4.78 -4.21 11.82
CA SER A 17 5.79 -4.80 10.95
C SER A 17 7.21 -4.46 11.41
N ALA A 18 7.49 -3.22 11.83
CA ALA A 18 8.79 -2.84 12.34
C ALA A 18 9.13 -3.54 13.66
N THR A 19 8.15 -3.65 14.58
CA THR A 19 8.28 -4.37 15.84
C THR A 19 8.50 -5.87 15.62
N TRP A 20 7.76 -6.46 14.70
CA TRP A 20 7.92 -7.87 14.34
C TRP A 20 9.28 -8.13 13.71
N ALA A 21 9.71 -7.25 12.80
CA ALA A 21 11.03 -7.34 12.19
C ALA A 21 12.15 -7.22 13.24
N ALA A 22 12.00 -6.36 14.24
CA ALA A 22 12.97 -6.22 15.32
C ALA A 22 13.16 -7.51 16.15
N ILE A 23 12.09 -8.30 16.33
CA ILE A 23 12.12 -9.52 17.14
C ILE A 23 12.61 -10.73 16.34
N PHE A 24 12.14 -10.89 15.08
CA PHE A 24 12.31 -12.14 14.33
C PHE A 24 13.28 -12.04 13.15
N ALA A 25 13.54 -10.86 12.60
CA ALA A 25 14.33 -10.74 11.39
C ALA A 25 15.83 -10.70 11.71
N GLN A 26 16.47 -11.86 11.59
CA GLN A 26 17.93 -11.97 11.68
C GLN A 26 18.67 -11.40 10.45
N ASN A 27 17.96 -11.22 9.33
CA ASN A 27 18.51 -10.74 8.05
C ASN A 27 17.76 -9.49 7.55
N ILE A 28 18.51 -8.55 6.96
CA ILE A 28 17.99 -7.29 6.40
C ILE A 28 16.89 -7.56 5.37
N THR A 29 17.07 -8.55 4.50
CA THR A 29 16.07 -8.93 3.49
C THR A 29 14.72 -9.30 4.10
N SER A 30 14.73 -9.98 5.25
CA SER A 30 13.52 -10.39 5.97
C SER A 30 12.78 -9.18 6.55
N VAL A 31 13.52 -8.18 7.06
CA VAL A 31 12.96 -6.90 7.53
C VAL A 31 12.22 -6.21 6.39
N LEU A 32 12.85 -6.11 5.22
CA LEU A 32 12.27 -5.45 4.05
C LEU A 32 11.00 -6.16 3.58
N LEU A 33 11.00 -7.50 3.54
CA LEU A 33 9.83 -8.27 3.12
C LEU A 33 8.66 -8.16 4.11
N LEU A 34 8.92 -8.20 5.41
CA LEU A 34 7.90 -8.04 6.47
C LEU A 34 7.25 -6.66 6.47
N MET A 35 7.96 -5.64 6.01
CA MET A 35 7.42 -4.29 5.82
C MET A 35 6.72 -4.12 4.47
N ALA A 36 7.25 -4.71 3.40
CA ALA A 36 6.78 -4.49 2.03
C ALA A 36 5.52 -5.30 1.67
N VAL A 37 5.47 -6.59 2.02
CA VAL A 37 4.39 -7.49 1.60
C VAL A 37 3.02 -7.05 2.16
N PRO A 38 2.88 -6.74 3.46
CA PRO A 38 1.60 -6.27 4.01
C PRO A 38 1.19 -4.91 3.41
N SER A 39 2.17 -4.07 3.07
CA SER A 39 1.95 -2.76 2.45
C SER A 39 1.39 -2.86 1.04
N MET A 40 1.71 -3.91 0.28
CA MET A 40 1.13 -4.18 -1.04
C MET A 40 -0.38 -4.45 -0.95
N LEU A 41 -0.79 -5.30 -0.01
CA LEU A 41 -2.20 -5.64 0.21
C LEU A 41 -2.99 -4.42 0.66
N CYS A 42 -2.44 -3.63 1.60
CA CYS A 42 -3.09 -2.41 2.03
C CYS A 42 -3.14 -1.33 0.95
N GLY A 43 -2.12 -1.23 0.08
CA GLY A 43 -2.15 -0.36 -1.10
C GLY A 43 -3.26 -0.72 -2.09
N TYR A 44 -3.59 -2.01 -2.20
CA TYR A 44 -4.73 -2.49 -2.99
C TYR A 44 -6.08 -2.14 -2.33
N VAL A 45 -6.22 -2.38 -1.02
CA VAL A 45 -7.47 -2.14 -0.27
C VAL A 45 -7.78 -0.64 -0.11
N TYR A 46 -6.78 0.16 0.20
CA TYR A 46 -6.90 1.60 0.44
C TYR A 46 -6.52 2.45 -0.77
N ALA A 47 -6.67 1.90 -1.98
CA ALA A 47 -6.31 2.56 -3.24
C ALA A 47 -6.91 3.97 -3.39
N THR A 48 -8.09 4.22 -2.82
CA THR A 48 -8.79 5.53 -2.87
C THR A 48 -8.29 6.56 -1.85
N ALA A 49 -7.51 6.15 -0.85
CA ALA A 49 -6.98 6.99 0.23
C ALA A 49 -5.48 6.76 0.48
N LEU A 50 -4.74 6.47 -0.60
CA LEU A 50 -3.31 6.14 -0.56
C LEU A 50 -2.43 7.20 0.13
N PRO A 51 -2.65 8.52 -0.04
CA PRO A 51 -1.85 9.53 0.67
C PRO A 51 -2.00 9.39 2.19
N GLN A 52 -3.22 9.29 2.71
CA GLN A 52 -3.46 9.10 4.15
C GLN A 52 -2.83 7.82 4.68
N TYR A 53 -2.84 6.74 3.90
CA TYR A 53 -2.16 5.49 4.28
C TYR A 53 -0.64 5.68 4.39
N VAL A 54 -0.01 6.39 3.43
CA VAL A 54 1.43 6.69 3.45
C VAL A 54 1.82 7.58 4.63
N TRP A 55 0.99 8.57 4.96
CA TRP A 55 1.19 9.40 6.15
C TRP A 55 1.04 8.59 7.44
N GLY A 56 0.08 7.65 7.48
CA GLY A 56 -0.05 6.70 8.57
C GLY A 56 1.21 5.85 8.74
N MET A 57 1.72 5.27 7.65
CA MET A 57 2.97 4.49 7.66
C MET A 57 4.15 5.30 8.20
N LEU A 58 4.25 6.58 7.81
CA LEU A 58 5.29 7.48 8.33
C LEU A 58 5.17 7.66 9.84
N LEU A 59 3.95 7.90 10.35
CA LEU A 59 3.73 8.01 11.79
C LEU A 59 4.10 6.71 12.51
N GLY A 60 3.71 5.56 11.98
CA GLY A 60 4.02 4.25 12.57
C GLY A 60 5.52 4.01 12.71
N ILE A 61 6.31 4.33 11.67
CA ILE A 61 7.77 4.15 11.73
C ILE A 61 8.46 5.19 12.63
N CYS A 62 7.96 6.43 12.66
CA CYS A 62 8.47 7.45 13.57
C CYS A 62 8.23 7.06 15.04
N VAL A 63 7.04 6.55 15.36
CA VAL A 63 6.71 6.08 16.71
C VAL A 63 7.58 4.87 17.09
N TYR A 64 7.79 3.94 16.16
CA TYR A 64 8.69 2.81 16.38
C TYR A 64 10.14 3.27 16.66
N MET A 65 10.66 4.20 15.87
CA MET A 65 12.00 4.77 16.08
C MET A 65 12.13 5.46 17.44
N MET A 66 11.09 6.20 17.85
CA MET A 66 11.08 6.84 19.16
C MET A 66 11.05 5.82 20.30
N ALA A 67 10.30 4.72 20.14
CA ALA A 67 10.28 3.63 21.11
C ALA A 67 11.64 2.90 21.18
N GLU A 68 12.26 2.60 20.04
CA GLU A 68 13.59 1.96 19.97
C GLU A 68 14.65 2.82 20.66
N TYR A 69 14.59 4.14 20.47
CA TYR A 69 15.49 5.08 21.15
C TYR A 69 15.39 5.04 22.66
N LEU A 70 14.17 5.02 23.19
CA LEU A 70 13.92 4.99 24.62
C LEU A 70 14.41 3.68 25.24
N MET A 71 14.40 2.58 24.50
CA MET A 71 14.82 1.26 25.00
C MET A 71 16.31 0.99 24.85
N TYR A 72 16.90 1.31 23.68
CA TYR A 72 18.26 0.88 23.33
C TYR A 72 19.27 2.03 23.19
N GLY A 73 18.82 3.30 23.31
CA GLY A 73 19.68 4.47 23.12
C GLY A 73 19.99 4.77 21.64
N PRO A 74 21.06 5.52 21.32
CA PRO A 74 21.32 6.00 19.96
C PRO A 74 21.94 4.94 19.02
N VAL A 75 21.21 3.86 18.76
CA VAL A 75 21.60 2.77 17.82
C VAL A 75 21.37 3.15 16.34
N TYR A 76 20.83 4.34 16.09
CA TYR A 76 20.26 4.82 14.82
C TYR A 76 21.14 4.81 13.58
N LYS A 77 22.47 4.72 13.70
CA LYS A 77 23.34 4.85 12.52
C LYS A 77 23.08 3.77 11.47
N VAL A 78 22.71 2.56 11.91
CA VAL A 78 22.45 1.42 11.01
C VAL A 78 20.98 1.04 10.99
N THR A 79 20.31 0.99 12.16
CA THR A 79 18.89 0.61 12.24
C THR A 79 18.00 1.65 11.56
N GLY A 80 18.24 2.94 11.82
CA GLY A 80 17.56 4.06 11.16
C GLY A 80 17.56 3.97 9.63
N LEU A 81 18.72 3.64 9.05
CA LEU A 81 18.89 3.51 7.61
C LEU A 81 18.10 2.32 7.05
N ILE A 82 18.17 1.16 7.71
CA ILE A 82 17.49 -0.07 7.26
C ILE A 82 15.97 0.14 7.26
N TYR A 83 15.42 0.67 8.34
CA TYR A 83 13.99 0.95 8.44
C TYR A 83 13.54 2.06 7.48
N GLY A 84 14.38 3.07 7.24
CA GLY A 84 14.12 4.10 6.22
C GLY A 84 14.04 3.52 4.80
N ILE A 85 14.97 2.64 4.43
CA ILE A 85 14.93 1.91 3.15
C ILE A 85 13.68 1.00 3.10
N GLY A 86 13.36 0.31 4.20
CA GLY A 86 12.14 -0.49 4.34
C GLY A 86 10.86 0.31 4.11
N TYR A 87 10.79 1.53 4.62
CA TYR A 87 9.68 2.45 4.40
C TYR A 87 9.54 2.83 2.92
N VAL A 88 10.63 3.18 2.24
CA VAL A 88 10.60 3.54 0.81
C VAL A 88 10.15 2.35 -0.05
N ILE A 89 10.66 1.15 0.25
CA ILE A 89 10.25 -0.07 -0.44
C ILE A 89 8.78 -0.37 -0.19
N ALA A 90 8.30 -0.23 1.05
CA ALA A 90 6.90 -0.42 1.41
C ALA A 90 5.97 0.55 0.66
N ILE A 91 6.37 1.81 0.47
CA ILE A 91 5.65 2.77 -0.38
C ILE A 91 5.59 2.24 -1.83
N GLY A 92 6.72 1.79 -2.39
CA GLY A 92 6.76 1.23 -3.75
C GLY A 92 5.80 0.05 -3.94
N PHE A 93 5.73 -0.84 -2.96
CA PHE A 93 4.77 -1.95 -2.96
C PHE A 93 3.32 -1.49 -2.81
N ALA A 94 3.04 -0.48 -1.98
CA ALA A 94 1.70 0.10 -1.87
C ALA A 94 1.24 0.74 -3.21
N PHE A 95 2.14 1.44 -3.91
CA PHE A 95 1.87 1.96 -5.26
C PHE A 95 1.64 0.84 -6.28
N THR A 96 2.37 -0.27 -6.15
CA THR A 96 2.17 -1.45 -7.00
C THR A 96 0.77 -2.04 -6.77
N GLY A 97 0.35 -2.19 -5.50
CA GLY A 97 -1.01 -2.62 -5.15
C GLY A 97 -2.10 -1.71 -5.73
N TYR A 98 -1.88 -0.38 -5.69
CA TYR A 98 -2.76 0.60 -6.33
C TYR A 98 -2.81 0.47 -7.85
N ALA A 99 -1.66 0.27 -8.50
CA ALA A 99 -1.59 0.09 -9.95
C ALA A 99 -2.36 -1.16 -10.40
N VAL A 100 -2.25 -2.27 -9.66
CA VAL A 100 -3.03 -3.50 -9.91
C VAL A 100 -4.54 -3.24 -9.77
N TYR A 101 -4.95 -2.52 -8.72
CA TYR A 101 -6.36 -2.15 -8.53
C TYR A 101 -6.90 -1.33 -9.72
N ARG A 102 -6.16 -0.29 -10.13
CA ARG A 102 -6.55 0.59 -11.24
C ARG A 102 -6.62 -0.17 -12.57
N TRP A 103 -5.66 -1.07 -12.82
CA TRP A 103 -5.66 -1.90 -14.03
C TRP A 103 -6.89 -2.82 -14.11
N LYS A 104 -7.26 -3.44 -12.99
CA LYS A 104 -8.47 -4.28 -12.90
C LYS A 104 -9.74 -3.47 -13.12
N CYS A 105 -9.85 -2.30 -12.51
CA CYS A 105 -11.01 -1.41 -12.66
C CYS A 105 -11.18 -0.93 -14.12
N ASN A 106 -10.08 -0.56 -14.78
CA ASN A 106 -10.09 -0.16 -16.19
C ASN A 106 -10.55 -1.30 -17.12
N ARG A 107 -10.13 -2.55 -16.86
CA ARG A 107 -10.58 -3.71 -17.64
C ARG A 107 -12.07 -3.99 -17.48
N GLN A 108 -12.62 -3.85 -16.27
CA GLN A 108 -14.06 -4.01 -16.03
C GLN A 108 -14.88 -2.94 -16.75
N GLN A 109 -14.45 -1.68 -16.71
CA GLN A 109 -15.11 -0.58 -17.44
C GLN A 109 -15.03 -0.76 -18.98
N ALA A 110 -13.90 -1.25 -19.49
CA ALA A 110 -13.75 -1.56 -20.92
C ALA A 110 -14.62 -2.74 -21.39
N GLY A 111 -14.87 -3.71 -20.51
CA GLY A 111 -15.81 -4.81 -20.74
C GLY A 111 -17.26 -4.32 -20.83
N GLN A 112 -17.72 -3.53 -19.86
CA GLN A 112 -19.08 -2.99 -19.87
C GLN A 112 -19.35 -2.05 -21.05
N LYS A 113 -18.37 -1.24 -21.47
CA LYS A 113 -18.50 -0.40 -22.67
C LYS A 113 -18.64 -1.20 -23.96
N LYS A 114 -18.15 -2.44 -24.01
CA LYS A 114 -18.34 -3.34 -25.16
C LYS A 114 -19.73 -3.99 -25.16
N GLU A 115 -20.28 -4.29 -23.99
CA GLU A 115 -21.63 -4.86 -23.84
C GLU A 115 -22.77 -3.83 -23.99
N MET A 116 -22.53 -2.54 -23.76
CA MET A 116 -23.50 -1.47 -24.10
C MET A 116 -23.49 -1.05 -25.57
N LYS A 117 -22.49 -1.46 -26.35
CA LYS A 117 -22.35 -1.11 -27.77
C LYS A 117 -23.00 -2.03 -28.82
N PRO A 118 -23.51 -3.25 -28.53
CA PRO A 118 -24.09 -4.10 -29.58
C PRO A 118 -25.47 -3.58 -30.02
N GLU A 119 -26.29 -3.09 -29.09
CA GLU A 119 -27.68 -2.70 -29.38
C GLU A 119 -27.79 -1.50 -30.32
N THR A 120 -26.87 -0.53 -30.23
CA THR A 120 -26.84 0.64 -31.14
C THR A 120 -26.33 0.30 -32.53
N ARG A 121 -25.62 -0.83 -32.69
CA ARG A 121 -25.15 -1.28 -34.00
C ARG A 121 -26.29 -1.94 -34.75
N ASP A 122 -27.04 -2.80 -34.08
CA ASP A 122 -28.18 -3.52 -34.68
C ASP A 122 -29.36 -2.60 -35.00
N GLN A 123 -29.61 -1.58 -34.18
CA GLN A 123 -30.60 -0.53 -34.50
C GLN A 123 -30.23 0.30 -35.74
N LYS A 124 -28.93 0.59 -35.95
CA LYS A 124 -28.48 1.32 -37.16
C LYS A 124 -28.58 0.51 -38.45
N TRP A 125 -28.54 -0.82 -38.38
CA TRP A 125 -28.77 -1.67 -39.55
C TRP A 125 -30.27 -1.83 -39.87
N ALA A 126 -31.14 -1.76 -38.84
CA ALA A 126 -32.59 -1.82 -39.01
C ALA A 126 -33.20 -0.53 -39.60
N GLU A 127 -32.61 0.63 -39.35
CA GLU A 127 -33.05 1.91 -39.95
C GLU A 127 -32.53 2.15 -41.38
N ALA A 128 -31.66 1.26 -41.88
CA ALA A 128 -31.04 1.36 -43.21
C ALA A 128 -31.67 0.43 -44.28
N GLN A 129 -32.78 -0.25 -43.94
CA GLN A 129 -33.59 -1.07 -44.86
C GLN A 129 -34.94 -0.39 -45.14
#